data_AF-A0A921F9K8-F1
#
_entry.id   AF-A0A921F9K8-F1
#
_cell.length_a   1.000
_cell.length_b   1.000
_cell.length_c   1.000
_cell.angle_alpha   90.00
_cell.angle_beta   90.00
_cell.angle_gamma   90.00
#
_symmetry.space_group_name_H-M   'P 1'
#
loop_
_entity.id
_entity.type
_entity.pdbx_description
1 polymer ?
#
loop_
_entity_poly.entity_id
_entity_poly.type
_entity_poly.pdbx_seq_one_letter_code
_entity_poly.pdbx_strand_id
1 'polypeptide(L)'
;MLMNLQFFSHHKGGGSTSNGRDSKAKRLGAKRADGQTVTSGSILYRQRGTHIYPGMNVKIGGDDTLFATSAGVVKFERKGRDKKQVSVYPTAE
;
A
#
# COMPACT_ATOMS: atom_id res chain seq x y z
N MET A 1 -64.23 14.93 25.92
CA MET A 1 -63.30 13.84 25.57
C MET A 1 -61.89 14.41 25.57
N LEU A 2 -61.18 14.32 26.69
CA LEU A 2 -59.79 14.78 26.80
C LEU A 2 -58.89 13.64 26.30
N MET A 3 -58.21 13.84 25.17
CA MET A 3 -57.18 12.89 24.73
C MET A 3 -55.97 13.02 25.63
N ASN A 4 -55.64 11.95 26.34
CA ASN A 4 -54.49 11.87 27.23
C ASN A 4 -53.20 11.74 26.40
N LEU A 5 -52.57 12.89 26.12
CA LEU A 5 -51.35 13.02 25.30
C LEU A 5 -50.06 12.67 26.07
N GLN A 6 -50.19 12.09 27.27
CA GLN A 6 -49.07 11.81 28.17
C GLN A 6 -48.23 10.58 27.76
N PHE A 7 -48.69 9.80 26.78
CA PHE A 7 -47.97 8.64 26.23
C PHE A 7 -47.09 8.93 25.00
N PHE A 8 -47.05 10.17 24.49
CA PHE A 8 -46.18 10.55 23.37
C PHE A 8 -44.79 11.05 23.80
N SER A 9 -44.26 10.56 24.92
CA SER A 9 -42.81 10.68 25.15
C SER A 9 -42.09 9.58 24.35
N HIS A 10 -42.04 9.75 23.02
CA HIS A 10 -41.01 9.11 22.23
C HIS A 10 -39.70 9.74 22.65
N HIS A 11 -38.93 9.09 23.53
CA HIS A 11 -37.59 9.56 23.81
C HIS A 11 -36.78 9.44 22.50
N LYS A 12 -36.63 10.57 21.82
CA LYS A 12 -35.82 10.80 20.62
C LYS A 12 -34.34 10.68 21.01
N GLY A 13 -33.91 9.47 21.33
CA GLY A 13 -32.60 9.21 21.92
C GLY A 13 -31.75 8.28 21.08
N GLY A 14 -31.82 8.36 19.75
CA GLY A 14 -30.86 7.67 18.88
C GLY A 14 -29.53 8.41 18.92
N GLY A 15 -28.64 8.04 19.84
CA GLY A 15 -27.29 8.60 19.88
C GLY A 15 -26.57 8.31 18.56
N SER A 16 -26.30 9.33 17.76
CA SER A 16 -25.49 9.18 16.55
C SER A 16 -24.02 9.12 16.95
N THR A 17 -23.51 7.95 17.34
CA THR A 17 -22.07 7.74 17.39
C THR A 17 -21.56 7.63 15.96
N SER A 18 -21.08 8.75 15.40
CA SER A 18 -20.51 8.78 14.07
C SER A 18 -19.09 8.17 14.13
N ASN A 19 -18.94 6.98 13.54
CA ASN A 19 -17.64 6.34 13.37
C ASN A 19 -16.85 7.02 12.23
N GLY A 20 -16.43 8.27 12.45
CA GLY A 20 -15.70 9.11 11.49
C GLY A 20 -14.17 9.07 11.66
N ARG A 21 -13.61 7.93 12.06
CA ARG A 21 -12.16 7.79 12.30
C ARG A 21 -11.47 7.30 11.03
N ASP A 22 -10.55 8.10 10.51
CA ASP A 22 -9.64 7.69 9.44
C ASP A 22 -8.17 7.88 9.87
N SER A 23 -7.28 7.09 9.30
CA SER A 23 -5.84 7.17 9.51
C SER A 23 -5.18 8.02 8.44
N LYS A 24 -4.12 8.74 8.81
CA LYS A 24 -3.29 9.45 7.83
C LYS A 24 -2.78 8.50 6.75
N ALA A 25 -2.85 8.92 5.48
CA ALA A 25 -2.36 8.16 4.34
C ALA A 25 -0.86 7.81 4.48
N LYS A 26 -0.51 6.55 4.22
CA LYS A 26 0.85 6.01 4.41
C LYS A 26 1.75 6.08 3.18
N ARG A 27 1.26 6.63 2.06
CA ARG A 27 2.01 6.83 0.81
C ARG A 27 2.68 5.55 0.29
N LEU A 28 1.97 4.42 0.33
CA LEU A 28 2.41 3.13 -0.22
C LEU A 28 2.49 3.18 -1.77
N GLY A 29 2.91 2.09 -2.39
CA GLY A 29 2.97 1.91 -3.84
C GLY A 29 4.38 2.05 -4.45
N ALA A 30 4.42 2.02 -5.77
CA ALA A 30 5.64 2.14 -6.56
C ALA A 30 6.33 3.50 -6.35
N LYS A 31 7.65 3.49 -6.31
CA LYS A 31 8.52 4.67 -6.21
C LYS A 31 9.43 4.86 -7.41
N ARG A 32 9.59 3.81 -8.20
CA ARG A 32 10.33 3.79 -9.47
C ARG A 32 9.49 3.09 -10.52
N ALA A 33 9.60 3.55 -11.76
CA ALA A 33 8.91 2.98 -12.90
C ALA A 33 9.73 1.87 -13.57
N ASP A 34 9.07 1.04 -14.37
CA ASP A 34 9.75 0.08 -15.25
C ASP A 34 10.64 0.83 -16.26
N GLY A 35 11.85 0.34 -16.50
CA GLY A 35 12.81 0.98 -17.40
C GLY A 35 13.58 2.17 -16.80
N GLN A 36 13.30 2.56 -15.55
CA GLN A 36 13.99 3.67 -14.91
C GLN A 36 15.35 3.24 -14.34
N THR A 37 16.38 4.07 -14.54
CA THR A 37 17.69 3.88 -13.92
C THR A 37 17.65 4.24 -12.43
N VAL A 38 18.24 3.40 -11.59
CA VAL A 38 18.30 3.55 -10.14
C VAL A 38 19.73 3.32 -9.64
N THR A 39 20.05 3.97 -8.53
CA THR A 39 21.28 3.71 -7.77
C THR A 39 21.06 2.58 -6.76
N SER A 40 22.15 1.99 -6.27
CA SER A 40 22.08 1.07 -5.13
C SER A 40 21.45 1.77 -3.91
N GLY A 41 20.62 1.04 -3.17
CA GLY A 41 19.85 1.55 -2.03
C GLY A 41 18.55 2.28 -2.39
N SER A 42 18.26 2.52 -3.67
CA SER A 42 17.03 3.18 -4.09
C SER A 42 15.79 2.34 -3.73
N ILE A 43 14.78 2.99 -3.14
CA ILE A 43 13.48 2.36 -2.86
C ILE A 43 12.70 2.19 -4.16
N LEU A 44 12.22 0.98 -4.42
CA LEU A 44 11.47 0.62 -5.63
C LEU A 44 9.96 0.57 -5.36
N TYR A 45 9.55 -0.02 -4.24
CA TYR A 45 8.14 -0.20 -3.91
C TYR A 45 7.93 -0.26 -2.39
N ARG A 46 6.92 0.46 -1.88
CA ARG A 46 6.49 0.37 -0.47
C ARG A 46 5.17 -0.37 -0.38
N GLN A 47 5.09 -1.43 0.41
CA GLN A 47 3.92 -2.31 0.47
C GLN A 47 3.58 -2.72 1.91
N ARG A 48 2.46 -3.41 2.06
CA ARG A 48 2.09 -4.17 3.25
C ARG A 48 1.91 -5.61 2.81
N GLY A 49 2.67 -6.54 3.39
CA GLY A 49 2.85 -7.86 2.81
C GLY A 49 3.58 -7.78 1.46
N THR A 50 3.70 -8.93 0.80
CA THR A 50 4.52 -9.08 -0.41
C THR A 50 3.65 -9.21 -1.67
N HIS A 51 3.14 -8.08 -2.17
CA HIS A 51 2.38 -8.04 -3.43
C HIS A 51 3.31 -8.18 -4.63
N ILE A 52 4.44 -7.48 -4.57
CA ILE A 52 5.56 -7.64 -5.50
C ILE A 52 6.69 -8.32 -4.74
N TYR A 53 7.25 -9.36 -5.34
CA TYR A 53 8.36 -10.12 -4.77
C TYR A 53 9.72 -9.51 -5.16
N PRO A 54 10.75 -9.65 -4.32
CA PRO A 54 12.11 -9.35 -4.72
C PRO A 54 12.57 -10.33 -5.81
N GLY A 55 13.17 -9.78 -6.86
CA GLY A 55 13.85 -10.52 -7.93
C GLY A 55 15.36 -10.33 -7.86
N MET A 56 16.01 -10.21 -9.02
CA MET A 56 17.47 -10.06 -9.09
C MET A 56 17.90 -8.68 -8.61
N ASN A 57 18.95 -8.61 -7.78
CA ASN A 57 19.50 -7.37 -7.21
C ASN A 57 18.49 -6.49 -6.46
N VAL A 58 17.46 -7.12 -5.87
CA VAL A 58 16.47 -6.46 -5.04
C VAL A 58 16.33 -7.24 -3.74
N LYS A 59 16.24 -6.51 -2.61
CA LYS A 59 15.95 -7.09 -1.31
C LYS A 59 14.71 -6.46 -0.69
N ILE A 60 14.14 -7.18 0.28
CA ILE A 60 12.99 -6.76 1.06
C ILE A 60 13.45 -6.32 2.45
N GLY A 61 12.99 -5.15 2.89
CA GLY A 61 13.19 -4.64 4.24
C GLY A 61 12.19 -5.22 5.23
N GLY A 62 12.37 -4.93 6.52
CA GLY A 62 11.47 -5.43 7.58
C GLY A 62 10.04 -4.88 7.52
N ASP A 63 9.81 -3.75 6.85
CA ASP A 63 8.47 -3.18 6.60
C ASP A 63 7.88 -3.57 5.23
N ASP A 64 8.42 -4.63 4.63
CA ASP A 64 8.12 -5.14 3.27
C ASP A 64 8.56 -4.24 2.10
N THR A 65 9.26 -3.13 2.39
CA THR A 65 9.77 -2.23 1.34
C THR A 65 10.82 -2.92 0.47
N LEU A 66 10.67 -2.80 -0.85
CA LEU A 66 11.65 -3.31 -1.83
C LEU A 66 12.67 -2.23 -2.17
N PHE A 67 13.95 -2.58 -2.13
CA PHE A 67 15.05 -1.69 -2.47
C PHE A 67 16.11 -2.38 -3.35
N ALA A 68 16.77 -1.58 -4.18
CA ALA A 68 17.82 -2.04 -5.08
C ALA A 68 19.12 -2.31 -4.31
N THR A 69 19.81 -3.42 -4.59
CA THR A 69 21.14 -3.72 -4.03
C THR A 69 22.28 -3.30 -4.95
N SER A 70 22.02 -3.12 -6.24
CA SER A 70 22.97 -2.60 -7.23
C SER A 70 22.34 -1.48 -8.05
N ALA A 71 23.18 -0.68 -8.71
CA ALA A 71 22.72 0.28 -9.71
C ALA A 71 22.33 -0.44 -11.02
N GLY A 72 21.38 0.12 -11.75
CA GLY A 72 20.90 -0.45 -13.01
C GLY A 72 19.50 0.02 -13.38
N VAL A 73 18.84 -0.72 -14.27
CA VAL A 73 17.48 -0.47 -14.72
C VAL A 73 16.49 -1.36 -13.98
N VAL A 74 15.40 -0.76 -13.49
CA VAL A 74 14.30 -1.47 -12.84
C VAL A 74 13.47 -2.21 -13.87
N LYS A 75 13.19 -3.49 -13.62
CA LYS A 75 12.25 -4.29 -14.40
C LYS A 75 11.19 -4.94 -13.53
N PHE A 76 9.92 -4.67 -13.82
CA PHE A 76 8.79 -5.40 -13.25
C PHE A 76 8.40 -6.56 -14.17
N GLU A 77 8.38 -7.76 -13.61
CA GLU A 77 8.16 -8.98 -14.36
C GLU A 77 7.19 -9.91 -13.63
N ARG A 78 6.62 -10.86 -14.38
CA ARG A 78 5.70 -11.85 -13.83
C ARG A 78 6.50 -12.98 -13.18
N LYS A 79 6.09 -13.39 -11.98
CA LYS A 79 6.63 -14.54 -11.25
C LYS A 79 5.63 -15.68 -11.29
N GLY A 80 5.81 -16.61 -12.22
CA GLY A 80 4.92 -17.77 -12.39
C GLY A 80 3.53 -17.37 -12.90
N ARG A 81 2.46 -17.92 -12.30
CA ARG A 81 1.08 -17.68 -12.74
C ARG A 81 0.52 -16.34 -12.24
N ASP A 82 0.45 -16.12 -10.93
CA ASP A 82 -0.32 -14.97 -10.42
C ASP A 82 0.52 -13.92 -9.70
N LYS A 83 1.82 -14.18 -9.50
CA LYS A 83 2.71 -13.30 -8.74
C LYS A 83 3.50 -12.39 -9.68
N LYS A 84 4.03 -11.30 -9.13
CA LYS A 84 4.91 -10.36 -9.83
C LYS A 84 6.17 -10.16 -9.00
N GLN A 85 7.28 -9.90 -9.65
CA GLN A 85 8.53 -9.55 -8.98
C GLN A 85 9.15 -8.32 -9.63
N VAL A 86 10.09 -7.70 -8.91
CA VAL A 86 10.88 -6.58 -9.42
C VAL A 86 12.36 -6.93 -9.32
N SER A 87 13.07 -6.71 -10.42
CA SER A 87 14.49 -6.98 -10.58
C SER A 87 15.20 -5.70 -11.01
N VAL A 88 16.49 -5.60 -10.70
CA VAL A 88 17.37 -4.53 -11.22
C VAL A 88 18.48 -5.16 -12.05
N TYR A 89 18.54 -4.79 -13.32
CA TYR A 89 19.53 -5.27 -14.27
C TYR A 89 20.62 -4.21 -14.48
N PRO A 90 21.91 -4.56 -14.44
CA PRO A 90 22.97 -3.63 -14.80
C PRO A 90 22.74 -3.13 -16.23
N THR A 91 22.77 -1.81 -16.44
CA THR A 91 22.90 -1.28 -17.80
C THR A 91 24.35 -1.46 -18.19
N ALA A 92 24.64 -2.21 -19.25
CA ALA A 92 25.93 -2.11 -19.89
C ALA A 92 26.05 -0.67 -20.44
N GLU A 93 27.14 0.01 -20.11
CA GLU A 93 27.53 1.22 -20.84
C GLU A 93 27.74 0.91 -22.32
#